data_AF-A0A9E3E5P1-F1
#
_entry.id   AF-A0A9E3E5P1-F1
#
_cell.length_a   1.000
_cell.length_b   1.000
_cell.length_c   1.000
_cell.angle_alpha   90.00
_cell.angle_beta   90.00
_cell.angle_gamma   90.00
#
_symmetry.space_group_name_H-M   'P 1'
#
loop_
_entity.id
_entity.type
_entity.pdbx_description
1 polymer ?
#
loop_
_entity_poly.entity_id
_entity_poly.type
_entity_poly.pdbx_seq_one_letter_code
_entity_poly.pdbx_strand_id
1 'polypeptide(L)'
;EIVLEGFIAPNDERTEGPFGEFHGYYPGKAGKAPGVTVERVYHRTDPIMIGSPPAKPPNDYSYSKAVMRSALLHDALVAAGVSEIKAVWAHEIGGARMFNVVSIKQRYAGHSRQAGHILSQCGVGAYMSRYSVVVDEDIDPSNLQEVMWAVATRSDPSVDIDIIQRGMGSKNDPMFVAYPYDAPFSSKAIIDACRPWDHIDEFPPVAEASRELQDKIRAKWKELF
;
A
#
# COMPACT_ATOMS: atom_id res chain seq x y z
N GLU A 1 16.85 -21.01 12.96
CA GLU A 1 16.11 -22.28 12.92
C GLU A 1 16.66 -23.26 11.89
N ILE A 2 16.50 -23.01 10.60
CA ILE A 2 16.92 -23.90 9.50
C ILE A 2 17.61 -23.08 8.40
N VAL A 3 18.72 -23.58 7.85
CA VAL A 3 19.49 -22.98 6.74
C VAL A 3 19.71 -24.04 5.67
N LEU A 4 19.45 -23.69 4.41
CA LEU A 4 19.74 -24.52 3.24
C LEU A 4 20.94 -23.90 2.51
N GLU A 5 22.03 -24.64 2.37
CA GLU A 5 23.22 -24.25 1.61
C GLU A 5 23.27 -25.07 0.31
N GLY A 6 23.62 -24.41 -0.80
CA GLY A 6 23.69 -25.03 -2.11
C GLY A 6 23.89 -24.01 -3.22
N PHE A 7 23.48 -24.35 -4.43
CA PHE A 7 23.68 -23.49 -5.60
C PHE A 7 22.51 -23.59 -6.60
N ILE A 8 22.42 -22.57 -7.45
CA ILE A 8 21.54 -22.52 -8.60
C ILE A 8 22.40 -22.71 -9.84
N ALA A 9 22.21 -23.82 -10.57
CA ALA A 9 22.93 -24.05 -11.81
C ALA A 9 22.27 -23.30 -12.97
N PRO A 10 23.04 -22.69 -13.88
CA PRO A 10 22.49 -22.16 -15.13
C PRO A 10 21.71 -23.25 -15.87
N ASN A 11 20.53 -22.91 -16.37
CA ASN A 11 19.65 -23.81 -17.15
C ASN A 11 19.04 -25.00 -16.38
N ASP A 12 19.21 -25.12 -15.06
CA ASP A 12 18.39 -26.05 -14.25
C ASP A 12 17.08 -25.37 -13.89
N GLU A 13 16.05 -25.57 -14.71
CA GLU A 13 14.72 -25.03 -14.48
C GLU A 13 13.73 -26.13 -14.12
N ARG A 14 12.94 -25.85 -13.07
CA ARG A 14 11.89 -26.75 -12.58
C ARG A 14 10.53 -26.11 -12.75
N THR A 15 9.50 -26.94 -12.79
CA THR A 15 8.12 -26.47 -12.78
C THR A 15 7.78 -26.03 -11.36
N GLU A 16 7.40 -24.76 -11.19
CA GLU A 16 7.04 -24.12 -9.92
C GLU A 16 5.60 -23.63 -9.98
N GLY A 17 4.90 -23.68 -8.84
CA GLY A 17 3.51 -23.26 -8.72
C GLY A 17 2.49 -24.21 -9.38
N PRO A 18 1.22 -23.77 -9.53
CA PRO A 18 0.73 -22.45 -9.15
C PRO A 18 0.63 -22.30 -7.63
N PHE A 19 0.78 -21.06 -7.14
CA PHE A 19 0.57 -20.69 -5.75
C PHE A 19 -0.36 -19.48 -5.63
N GLY A 20 -0.91 -19.29 -4.43
CA GLY A 20 -1.59 -18.05 -4.08
C GLY A 20 -0.57 -16.92 -4.02
N GLU A 21 -0.97 -15.73 -4.40
CA GLU A 21 -0.10 -14.54 -4.43
C GLU A 21 -0.49 -13.51 -3.38
N PHE A 22 0.35 -12.49 -3.21
CA PHE A 22 0.19 -11.45 -2.18
C PHE A 22 -1.15 -10.69 -2.21
N HIS A 23 -1.87 -10.71 -3.33
CA HIS A 23 -3.20 -10.10 -3.50
C HIS A 23 -4.36 -11.08 -3.22
N GLY A 24 -4.06 -12.33 -2.83
CA GLY A 24 -5.08 -13.30 -2.40
C GLY A 24 -5.69 -14.17 -3.48
N TYR A 25 -5.14 -14.15 -4.70
CA TYR A 25 -5.62 -14.94 -5.83
C TYR A 25 -4.53 -15.89 -6.33
N TYR A 26 -4.90 -16.83 -7.19
CA TYR A 26 -3.98 -17.67 -7.97
C TYR A 26 -3.94 -17.12 -9.41
N PRO A 27 -3.15 -16.07 -9.70
CA PRO A 27 -3.23 -15.37 -10.98
C PRO A 27 -2.47 -16.11 -12.10
N GLY A 28 -1.49 -16.94 -11.72
CA GLY A 28 -0.57 -17.59 -12.63
C GLY A 28 -0.89 -19.07 -12.86
N LYS A 29 -0.28 -19.59 -13.92
CA LYS A 29 -0.11 -21.03 -14.12
C LYS A 29 1.27 -21.43 -13.60
N ALA A 30 1.49 -22.73 -13.41
CA ALA A 30 2.81 -23.24 -13.15
C ALA A 30 3.80 -22.76 -14.23
N GLY A 31 4.98 -22.31 -13.79
CA GLY A 31 6.02 -21.74 -14.64
C GLY A 31 7.35 -22.46 -14.49
N LYS A 32 8.33 -22.08 -15.32
CA LYS A 32 9.72 -22.49 -15.12
C LYS A 32 10.41 -21.50 -14.17
N ALA A 33 11.04 -22.01 -13.13
CA ALA A 33 11.85 -21.24 -12.19
C ALA A 33 13.20 -21.95 -11.95
N PRO A 34 14.26 -21.21 -11.58
CA PRO A 34 15.55 -21.81 -11.26
C PRO A 34 15.44 -22.83 -10.12
N GLY A 35 15.98 -24.03 -10.34
CA GLY A 35 16.12 -25.06 -9.33
C GLY A 35 17.24 -24.72 -8.35
N VAL A 36 16.97 -24.84 -7.06
CA VAL A 36 18.00 -24.78 -6.02
C VAL A 36 18.41 -26.20 -5.67
N THR A 37 19.66 -26.55 -5.95
CA THR A 37 20.25 -27.82 -5.50
C THR A 37 20.77 -27.59 -4.09
N VAL A 38 20.17 -28.26 -3.11
CA VAL A 38 20.57 -28.18 -1.70
C VAL A 38 21.66 -29.22 -1.43
N GLU A 39 22.85 -28.76 -1.04
CA GLU A 39 23.97 -29.63 -0.69
C GLU A 39 24.04 -29.90 0.81
N ARG A 40 23.65 -28.92 1.65
CA ARG A 40 23.69 -29.04 3.10
C ARG A 40 22.49 -28.38 3.77
N VAL A 41 22.08 -28.95 4.90
CA VAL A 41 21.02 -28.42 5.77
C VAL A 41 21.60 -28.25 7.16
N TYR A 42 21.57 -27.03 7.68
CA TYR A 42 21.98 -26.71 9.05
C TYR A 42 20.76 -26.30 9.87
N HIS A 43 20.64 -26.78 11.09
CA HIS A 43 19.53 -26.41 11.96
C HIS A 43 19.88 -26.50 13.45
N ARG A 44 19.09 -25.82 14.29
CA ARG A 44 19.17 -25.97 15.74
C ARG A 44 18.58 -27.33 16.17
N THR A 45 18.91 -27.80 17.38
CA THR A 45 18.16 -28.88 18.02
C THR A 45 16.70 -28.45 18.18
N ASP A 46 15.74 -29.29 17.77
CA ASP A 46 14.30 -28.99 17.75
C ASP A 46 13.94 -27.69 16.99
N PRO A 47 14.16 -27.65 15.66
CA PRO A 47 14.04 -26.42 14.89
C PRO A 47 12.58 -26.00 14.66
N ILE A 48 12.30 -24.70 14.76
CA ILE A 48 10.99 -24.13 14.45
C ILE A 48 10.92 -23.76 12.96
N MET A 49 9.99 -24.36 12.21
CA MET A 49 9.73 -23.97 10.82
C MET A 49 8.64 -22.90 10.76
N ILE A 50 9.05 -21.66 10.47
CA ILE A 50 8.13 -20.53 10.27
C ILE A 50 7.65 -20.53 8.82
N GLY A 51 6.33 -20.55 8.62
CA GLY A 51 5.70 -20.38 7.32
C GLY A 51 5.03 -19.02 7.21
N SER A 52 4.92 -18.50 5.98
CA SER A 52 4.10 -17.34 5.64
C SER A 52 3.25 -17.70 4.42
N PRO A 53 2.27 -18.62 4.56
CA PRO A 53 1.46 -19.04 3.42
C PRO A 53 0.69 -17.85 2.85
N PRO A 54 0.69 -17.64 1.53
CA PRO A 54 -0.13 -16.62 0.91
C PRO A 54 -1.63 -16.86 1.19
N ALA A 55 -2.35 -15.80 1.48
CA ALA A 55 -3.79 -15.83 1.75
C ALA A 55 -4.46 -14.56 1.21
N LYS A 56 -5.79 -14.50 1.24
CA LYS A 56 -6.51 -13.24 1.00
C LYS A 56 -6.05 -12.19 2.03
N PRO A 57 -5.57 -11.00 1.61
CA PRO A 57 -5.22 -9.96 2.57
C PRO A 57 -6.43 -9.48 3.39
N PRO A 58 -6.22 -9.03 4.64
CA PRO A 58 -4.93 -8.94 5.31
C PRO A 58 -4.43 -10.28 5.84
N ASN A 59 -3.11 -10.49 5.77
CA ASN A 59 -2.36 -11.64 6.27
C ASN A 59 -0.94 -11.23 6.72
N ASP A 60 -0.17 -12.17 7.27
CA ASP A 60 1.18 -11.94 7.83
C ASP A 60 2.13 -11.22 6.86
N TYR A 61 2.11 -11.60 5.58
CA TYR A 61 2.90 -10.94 4.54
C TYR A 61 2.49 -9.46 4.41
N SER A 62 1.19 -9.19 4.29
CA SER A 62 0.72 -7.82 4.09
C SER A 62 0.98 -6.92 5.29
N TYR A 63 0.86 -7.43 6.53
CA TYR A 63 1.20 -6.65 7.73
C TYR A 63 2.69 -6.33 7.79
N SER A 64 3.54 -7.34 7.56
CA SER A 64 5.00 -7.15 7.52
C SER A 64 5.42 -6.15 6.46
N LYS A 65 4.83 -6.24 5.26
CA LYS A 65 5.16 -5.35 4.14
C LYS A 65 4.56 -3.96 4.25
N ALA A 66 3.42 -3.79 4.93
CA ALA A 66 2.78 -2.49 5.11
C ALA A 66 3.76 -1.50 5.76
N VAL A 67 4.39 -1.89 6.88
CA VAL A 67 5.35 -1.03 7.59
C VAL A 67 6.53 -0.65 6.69
N MET A 68 7.19 -1.65 6.08
CA MET A 68 8.35 -1.44 5.23
C MET A 68 8.01 -0.56 4.01
N ARG A 69 6.91 -0.83 3.33
CA ARG A 69 6.54 -0.09 2.11
C ARG A 69 6.06 1.32 2.42
N SER A 70 5.39 1.53 3.55
CA SER A 70 5.01 2.86 4.02
C SER A 70 6.23 3.78 4.19
N ALA A 71 7.29 3.27 4.83
CA ALA A 71 8.55 4.01 4.99
C ALA A 71 9.20 4.33 3.63
N LEU A 72 9.27 3.35 2.72
CA LEU A 72 9.86 3.57 1.39
C LEU A 72 9.07 4.57 0.53
N LEU A 73 7.74 4.57 0.62
CA LEU A 73 6.90 5.54 -0.07
C LEU A 73 7.07 6.94 0.51
N HIS A 74 7.15 7.05 1.84
CA HIS A 74 7.46 8.30 2.53
C HIS A 74 8.80 8.88 2.06
N ASP A 75 9.86 8.08 2.09
CA ASP A 75 11.20 8.51 1.63
C ASP A 75 11.19 8.94 0.17
N ALA A 76 10.44 8.23 -0.69
CA ALA A 76 10.31 8.59 -2.09
C ALA A 76 9.57 9.93 -2.30
N LEU A 77 8.55 10.22 -1.51
CA LEU A 77 7.84 11.51 -1.56
C LEU A 77 8.73 12.66 -1.07
N VAL A 78 9.46 12.46 0.02
CA VAL A 78 10.44 13.44 0.52
C VAL A 78 11.53 13.69 -0.51
N ALA A 79 12.10 12.63 -1.10
CA ALA A 79 13.14 12.75 -2.12
C ALA A 79 12.64 13.46 -3.39
N ALA A 80 11.34 13.36 -3.69
CA ALA A 80 10.70 14.08 -4.79
C ALA A 80 10.31 15.54 -4.45
N GLY A 81 10.58 16.00 -3.22
CA GLY A 81 10.35 17.37 -2.78
C GLY A 81 8.93 17.66 -2.30
N VAL A 82 8.12 16.64 -2.00
CA VAL A 82 6.79 16.84 -1.39
C VAL A 82 6.96 17.28 0.06
N SER A 83 6.42 18.44 0.41
CA SER A 83 6.54 19.03 1.74
C SER A 83 5.41 18.62 2.67
N GLU A 84 5.57 18.84 3.99
CA GLU A 84 4.48 18.72 4.98
C GLU A 84 3.74 17.36 5.00
N ILE A 85 4.42 16.29 4.60
CA ILE A 85 3.94 14.91 4.75
C ILE A 85 3.85 14.62 6.25
N LYS A 86 2.69 14.14 6.71
CA LYS A 86 2.47 13.77 8.11
C LYS A 86 2.68 12.28 8.32
N ALA A 87 2.18 11.47 7.40
CA ALA A 87 2.34 10.03 7.39
C ALA A 87 2.01 9.45 6.02
N VAL A 88 2.51 8.25 5.76
CA VAL A 88 2.17 7.44 4.58
C VAL A 88 1.84 6.05 5.05
N TRP A 89 0.83 5.42 4.46
CA TRP A 89 0.49 4.03 4.75
C TRP A 89 0.21 3.23 3.48
N ALA A 90 0.91 2.11 3.33
CA ALA A 90 0.68 1.12 2.29
C ALA A 90 -0.25 0.02 2.83
N HIS A 91 -1.53 0.13 2.54
CA HIS A 91 -2.56 -0.60 3.26
C HIS A 91 -2.54 -2.10 2.94
N GLU A 92 -2.56 -2.90 4.01
CA GLU A 92 -2.56 -4.36 3.97
C GLU A 92 -3.74 -4.94 3.19
N ILE A 93 -4.89 -4.26 3.14
CA ILE A 93 -6.06 -4.67 2.34
C ILE A 93 -5.75 -4.84 0.85
N GLY A 94 -4.75 -4.10 0.34
CA GLY A 94 -4.25 -4.17 -1.03
C GLY A 94 -2.93 -4.93 -1.14
N GLY A 95 -2.66 -5.86 -0.21
CA GLY A 95 -1.39 -6.59 -0.14
C GLY A 95 -0.20 -5.67 0.13
N ALA A 96 -0.41 -4.58 0.87
CA ALA A 96 0.57 -3.51 1.12
C ALA A 96 1.12 -2.83 -0.14
N ARG A 97 0.38 -2.87 -1.27
CA ARG A 97 0.85 -2.32 -2.55
C ARG A 97 -0.22 -1.61 -3.35
N MET A 98 -1.40 -2.20 -3.47
CA MET A 98 -2.43 -1.74 -4.41
C MET A 98 -3.20 -0.51 -3.94
N PHE A 99 -3.21 -0.23 -2.63
CA PHE A 99 -3.90 0.89 -2.01
C PHE A 99 -2.93 1.61 -1.07
N ASN A 100 -2.56 2.84 -1.42
CA ASN A 100 -1.59 3.64 -0.66
C ASN A 100 -2.23 4.98 -0.29
N VAL A 101 -1.94 5.46 0.91
CA VAL A 101 -2.49 6.70 1.43
C VAL A 101 -1.35 7.59 1.91
N VAL A 102 -1.43 8.89 1.59
CA VAL A 102 -0.56 9.92 2.16
C VAL A 102 -1.39 10.96 2.87
N SER A 103 -1.03 11.26 4.11
CA SER A 103 -1.55 12.41 4.86
C SER A 103 -0.60 13.59 4.71
N ILE A 104 -1.13 14.74 4.33
CA ILE A 104 -0.36 15.98 4.14
C ILE A 104 -1.03 17.14 4.87
N LYS A 105 -0.24 18.15 5.24
CA LYS A 105 -0.77 19.49 5.47
C LYS A 105 -0.62 20.31 4.20
N GLN A 106 -1.74 20.75 3.62
CA GLN A 106 -1.71 21.52 2.38
C GLN A 106 -0.98 22.86 2.57
N ARG A 107 -0.21 23.29 1.56
CA ARG A 107 0.62 24.53 1.61
C ARG A 107 0.45 25.45 0.40
N TYR A 108 -0.11 24.94 -0.69
CA TYR A 108 -0.34 25.67 -1.93
C TYR A 108 -1.39 24.94 -2.76
N ALA A 109 -2.02 25.66 -3.68
CA ALA A 109 -2.95 25.09 -4.65
C ALA A 109 -2.25 23.99 -5.48
N GLY A 110 -2.85 22.79 -5.51
CA GLY A 110 -2.29 21.62 -6.21
C GLY A 110 -1.32 20.77 -5.39
N HIS A 111 -1.06 21.09 -4.12
CA HIS A 111 -0.19 20.29 -3.24
C HIS A 111 -0.68 18.84 -3.10
N SER A 112 -1.98 18.65 -2.90
CA SER A 112 -2.63 17.34 -2.81
C SER A 112 -2.43 16.51 -4.09
N ARG A 113 -2.69 17.11 -5.26
CA ARG A 113 -2.49 16.45 -6.55
C ARG A 113 -1.05 16.07 -6.80
N GLN A 114 -0.10 16.98 -6.54
CA GLN A 114 1.31 16.66 -6.66
C GLN A 114 1.70 15.45 -5.79
N ALA A 115 1.27 15.44 -4.52
CA ALA A 115 1.54 14.34 -3.60
C ALA A 115 0.93 13.02 -4.12
N GLY A 116 -0.32 13.02 -4.57
CA GLY A 116 -1.01 11.83 -5.08
C GLY A 116 -0.40 11.28 -6.37
N HIS A 117 -0.05 12.14 -7.32
CA HIS A 117 0.63 11.75 -8.55
C HIS A 117 2.00 11.09 -8.26
N ILE A 118 2.81 11.72 -7.41
CA ILE A 118 4.12 11.17 -7.01
C ILE A 118 3.94 9.87 -6.22
N LEU A 119 3.00 9.79 -5.27
CA LEU A 119 2.71 8.57 -4.53
C LEU A 119 2.40 7.40 -5.48
N SER A 120 1.67 7.67 -6.57
CA SER A 120 1.28 6.65 -7.55
C SER A 120 2.38 6.23 -8.53
N GLN A 121 3.37 7.12 -8.80
CA GLN A 121 4.38 6.96 -9.85
C GLN A 121 5.83 6.88 -9.36
N CYS A 122 6.11 7.16 -8.08
CA CYS A 122 7.45 6.99 -7.52
C CYS A 122 7.89 5.53 -7.62
N GLY A 123 9.20 5.23 -7.55
CA GLY A 123 9.72 3.87 -7.82
C GLY A 123 8.99 2.75 -7.07
N VAL A 124 8.63 2.97 -5.79
CA VAL A 124 7.90 1.98 -4.98
C VAL A 124 6.40 1.93 -5.30
N GLY A 125 5.80 3.06 -5.66
CA GLY A 125 4.37 3.18 -6.00
C GLY A 125 4.04 2.83 -7.46
N ALA A 126 4.99 2.94 -8.38
CA ALA A 126 4.75 2.74 -9.82
C ALA A 126 4.25 1.32 -10.12
N TYR A 127 4.84 0.29 -9.52
CA TYR A 127 4.49 -1.10 -9.78
C TYR A 127 3.22 -1.53 -9.01
N MET A 128 2.13 -1.79 -9.76
CA MET A 128 0.85 -2.32 -9.27
C MET A 128 0.12 -1.52 -8.18
N SER A 129 0.56 -0.32 -7.79
CA SER A 129 -0.34 0.60 -7.06
C SER A 129 -1.51 0.94 -7.96
N ARG A 130 -2.74 0.80 -7.45
CA ARG A 130 -3.98 1.08 -8.19
C ARG A 130 -4.71 2.28 -7.63
N TYR A 131 -4.72 2.44 -6.32
CA TYR A 131 -5.38 3.55 -5.64
C TYR A 131 -4.34 4.28 -4.79
N SER A 132 -4.23 5.58 -5.03
CA SER A 132 -3.41 6.50 -4.24
C SER A 132 -4.34 7.56 -3.68
N VAL A 133 -4.51 7.59 -2.36
CA VAL A 133 -5.42 8.53 -1.68
C VAL A 133 -4.59 9.57 -0.95
N VAL A 134 -4.99 10.83 -1.09
CA VAL A 134 -4.37 11.96 -0.39
C VAL A 134 -5.39 12.51 0.59
N VAL A 135 -5.00 12.63 1.86
CA VAL A 135 -5.86 13.12 2.95
C VAL A 135 -5.17 14.26 3.71
N ASP A 136 -5.94 15.08 4.41
CA ASP A 136 -5.41 16.14 5.26
C ASP A 136 -4.71 15.60 6.53
N GLU A 137 -4.04 16.47 7.27
CA GLU A 137 -3.26 16.13 8.48
C GLU A 137 -4.08 15.62 9.67
N ASP A 138 -5.41 15.79 9.62
CA ASP A 138 -6.31 15.33 10.68
C ASP A 138 -6.67 13.83 10.55
N ILE A 139 -6.39 13.22 9.39
CA ILE A 139 -6.71 11.83 9.09
C ILE A 139 -5.49 10.93 9.33
N ASP A 140 -5.67 9.85 10.11
CA ASP A 140 -4.67 8.79 10.20
C ASP A 140 -4.71 7.90 8.93
N PRO A 141 -3.65 7.90 8.09
CA PRO A 141 -3.66 7.12 6.84
C PRO A 141 -3.66 5.60 7.06
N SER A 142 -3.34 5.13 8.28
CA SER A 142 -3.41 3.70 8.65
C SER A 142 -4.81 3.26 9.07
N ASN A 143 -5.71 4.21 9.36
CA ASN A 143 -7.09 3.93 9.71
C ASN A 143 -7.99 4.00 8.48
N LEU A 144 -8.31 2.84 7.88
CA LEU A 144 -9.15 2.76 6.69
C LEU A 144 -10.50 3.47 6.84
N GLN A 145 -11.09 3.45 8.04
CA GLN A 145 -12.40 4.06 8.28
C GLN A 145 -12.31 5.59 8.16
N GLU A 146 -11.26 6.20 8.72
CA GLU A 146 -11.04 7.64 8.58
C GLU A 146 -10.67 8.03 7.14
N VAL A 147 -9.83 7.24 6.48
CA VAL A 147 -9.47 7.46 5.07
C VAL A 147 -10.71 7.42 4.18
N MET A 148 -11.55 6.38 4.32
CA MET A 148 -12.75 6.26 3.51
C MET A 148 -13.83 7.29 3.89
N TRP A 149 -13.88 7.74 5.15
CA TRP A 149 -14.71 8.88 5.55
C TRP A 149 -14.26 10.17 4.86
N ALA A 150 -12.96 10.45 4.80
CA ALA A 150 -12.42 11.59 4.06
C ALA A 150 -12.76 11.49 2.57
N VAL A 151 -12.55 10.33 1.93
CA VAL A 151 -12.94 10.10 0.53
C VAL A 151 -14.43 10.36 0.32
N ALA A 152 -15.30 9.89 1.22
CA ALA A 152 -16.74 10.04 1.07
C ALA A 152 -17.28 11.46 1.33
N THR A 153 -16.52 12.31 2.03
CA THR A 153 -17.03 13.61 2.52
C THR A 153 -16.25 14.82 2.01
N ARG A 154 -15.06 14.62 1.43
CA ARG A 154 -14.14 15.67 0.97
C ARG A 154 -13.79 15.57 -0.52
N SER A 155 -14.31 14.56 -1.23
CA SER A 155 -14.00 14.29 -2.64
C SER A 155 -15.27 14.33 -3.49
N ASP A 156 -15.28 15.13 -4.55
CA ASP A 156 -16.23 15.00 -5.65
C ASP A 156 -15.59 14.13 -6.76
N PRO A 157 -16.11 12.92 -7.03
CA PRO A 157 -15.48 11.97 -7.95
C PRO A 157 -15.16 12.50 -9.35
N SER A 158 -15.92 13.47 -9.85
CA SER A 158 -15.76 13.99 -11.21
C SER A 158 -14.56 14.92 -11.36
N VAL A 159 -14.20 15.61 -10.28
CA VAL A 159 -13.11 16.58 -10.24
C VAL A 159 -11.93 16.04 -9.45
N ASP A 160 -12.17 15.31 -8.36
CA ASP A 160 -11.19 14.89 -7.35
C ASP A 160 -10.52 13.54 -7.60
N ILE A 161 -10.88 12.86 -8.67
CA ILE A 161 -10.26 11.60 -9.08
C ILE A 161 -9.55 11.76 -10.42
N ASP A 162 -8.21 11.74 -10.40
CA ASP A 162 -7.41 11.62 -11.61
C ASP A 162 -7.20 10.15 -11.96
N ILE A 163 -7.34 9.82 -13.23
CA ILE A 163 -7.02 8.48 -13.74
C ILE A 163 -5.78 8.54 -14.62
N ILE A 164 -4.69 7.93 -14.15
CA ILE A 164 -3.52 7.64 -14.98
C ILE A 164 -3.80 6.36 -15.75
N GLN A 165 -3.79 6.45 -17.08
CA GLN A 165 -3.93 5.31 -17.97
C GLN A 165 -2.56 4.71 -18.28
N ARG A 166 -2.55 3.39 -18.51
CA ARG A 166 -1.37 2.65 -18.99
C ARG A 166 -0.12 2.77 -18.11
N GLY A 167 -0.30 2.80 -16.79
CA GLY A 167 0.78 2.72 -15.82
C GLY A 167 1.40 1.32 -15.72
N MET A 168 2.49 1.21 -14.95
CA MET A 168 3.21 -0.06 -14.75
C MET A 168 2.35 -1.07 -13.97
N GLY A 169 1.94 -2.14 -14.66
CA GLY A 169 1.19 -3.25 -14.09
C GLY A 169 2.01 -4.53 -13.97
N SER A 170 1.31 -5.65 -13.82
CA SER A 170 1.91 -6.99 -13.77
C SER A 170 0.99 -7.99 -14.43
N LYS A 171 1.56 -9.04 -15.02
CA LYS A 171 0.79 -10.21 -15.48
C LYS A 171 0.16 -10.97 -14.30
N ASN A 172 0.67 -10.78 -13.09
CA ASN A 172 0.12 -11.35 -11.86
C ASN A 172 -1.11 -10.56 -11.36
N ASP A 173 -1.44 -9.40 -11.95
CA ASP A 173 -2.65 -8.68 -11.59
C ASP A 173 -3.89 -9.56 -11.88
N PRO A 174 -4.78 -9.83 -10.91
CA PRO A 174 -5.97 -10.65 -11.15
C PRO A 174 -6.91 -10.03 -12.20
N MET A 175 -6.86 -8.71 -12.43
CA MET A 175 -7.64 -8.05 -13.48
C MET A 175 -7.04 -8.20 -14.87
N PHE A 176 -5.81 -8.71 -15.01
CA PHE A 176 -5.13 -8.87 -16.30
C PHE A 176 -5.97 -9.68 -17.30
N VAL A 177 -6.75 -10.66 -16.82
CA VAL A 177 -7.65 -11.48 -17.65
C VAL A 177 -8.79 -10.69 -18.32
N ALA A 178 -9.12 -9.52 -17.80
CA ALA A 178 -10.18 -8.65 -18.31
C ALA A 178 -9.63 -7.51 -19.18
N TYR A 179 -8.31 -7.39 -19.30
CA TYR A 179 -7.71 -6.29 -20.04
C TYR A 179 -7.73 -6.55 -21.55
N PRO A 180 -7.96 -5.51 -22.38
CA PRO A 180 -8.02 -5.65 -23.83
C PRO A 180 -6.63 -5.72 -24.49
N TYR A 181 -5.55 -5.86 -23.71
CA TYR A 181 -4.16 -5.80 -24.18
C TYR A 181 -3.28 -6.86 -23.51
N ASP A 182 -2.30 -7.38 -24.24
CA ASP A 182 -1.37 -8.40 -23.75
C ASP A 182 -0.22 -7.85 -22.90
N ALA A 183 0.07 -6.55 -23.03
CA ALA A 183 1.05 -5.87 -22.22
C ALA A 183 0.46 -5.60 -20.81
N PRO A 184 1.20 -5.84 -19.72
CA PRO A 184 0.68 -5.69 -18.36
C PRO A 184 0.61 -4.22 -17.94
N PHE A 185 -0.32 -3.48 -18.54
CA PHE A 185 -0.67 -2.14 -18.11
C PHE A 185 -1.65 -2.20 -16.93
N SER A 186 -1.60 -1.18 -16.07
CA SER A 186 -2.60 -0.97 -15.03
C SER A 186 -3.01 0.50 -15.01
N SER A 187 -4.32 0.78 -14.95
CA SER A 187 -4.80 2.13 -14.67
C SER A 187 -4.70 2.40 -13.16
N LYS A 188 -4.55 3.68 -12.82
CA LYS A 188 -4.36 4.13 -11.44
C LYS A 188 -5.30 5.28 -11.16
N ALA A 189 -6.00 5.22 -10.04
CA ALA A 189 -6.80 6.30 -9.53
C ALA A 189 -6.03 7.04 -8.44
N ILE A 190 -5.93 8.36 -8.59
CA ILE A 190 -5.44 9.28 -7.58
C ILE A 190 -6.67 9.99 -7.04
N ILE A 191 -6.96 9.78 -5.76
CA ILE A 191 -8.15 10.31 -5.10
C ILE A 191 -7.68 11.42 -4.17
N ASP A 192 -8.04 12.66 -4.51
CA ASP A 192 -7.90 13.80 -3.62
C ASP A 192 -9.07 13.81 -2.64
N ALA A 193 -8.76 13.54 -1.38
CA ALA A 193 -9.71 13.56 -0.27
C ALA A 193 -9.29 14.60 0.78
N CYS A 194 -8.57 15.64 0.35
CA CYS A 194 -8.27 16.79 1.17
C CYS A 194 -9.42 17.82 1.08
N ARG A 195 -9.52 18.70 2.08
CA ARG A 195 -10.42 19.85 2.02
C ARG A 195 -10.04 20.75 0.82
N PRO A 196 -11.02 21.30 0.07
CA PRO A 196 -10.73 22.15 -1.08
C PRO A 196 -9.85 23.34 -0.70
N TRP A 197 -8.73 23.53 -1.40
CA TRP A 197 -7.71 24.53 -1.05
C TRP A 197 -8.28 25.95 -0.87
N ASP A 198 -9.16 26.38 -1.80
CA ASP A 198 -9.76 27.72 -1.79
C ASP A 198 -10.71 27.97 -0.60
N HIS A 199 -11.15 26.90 0.06
CA HIS A 199 -12.13 26.95 1.15
C HIS A 199 -11.62 26.26 2.42
N ILE A 200 -10.31 26.05 2.59
CA ILE A 200 -9.75 25.36 3.78
C ILE A 200 -10.21 26.02 5.09
N ASP A 201 -10.23 27.35 5.14
CA ASP A 201 -10.60 28.11 6.34
C ASP A 201 -12.12 28.20 6.56
N GLU A 202 -12.92 27.95 5.52
CA GLU A 202 -14.39 27.98 5.54
C GLU A 202 -15.01 26.59 5.68
N PHE A 203 -14.22 25.53 5.49
CA PHE A 203 -14.71 24.17 5.49
C PHE A 203 -15.31 23.81 6.87
N PRO A 204 -16.48 23.13 6.91
CA PRO A 204 -17.14 22.82 8.18
C PRO A 204 -16.22 22.05 9.14
N PRO A 205 -16.21 22.41 10.43
CA PRO A 205 -15.40 21.69 11.41
C PRO A 205 -15.90 20.26 11.59
N VAL A 206 -14.97 19.36 11.90
CA VAL A 206 -15.30 17.96 12.22
C VAL A 206 -16.12 17.95 13.52
N ALA A 207 -17.21 17.18 13.52
CA ALA A 207 -18.08 17.03 14.68
C ALA A 207 -17.47 16.06 15.70
N GLU A 208 -16.42 16.49 16.39
CA GLU A 208 -15.72 15.69 17.38
C GLU A 208 -15.35 16.48 18.65
N ALA A 209 -15.10 15.75 19.73
CA ALA A 209 -14.48 16.33 20.91
C ALA A 209 -13.02 16.67 20.62
N SER A 210 -12.50 17.76 21.21
CA SER A 210 -11.08 18.11 21.06
C SER A 210 -10.17 16.96 21.50
N ARG A 211 -8.99 16.83 20.87
CA ARG A 211 -8.01 15.78 21.22
C ARG A 211 -7.66 15.82 22.71
N GLU A 212 -7.52 17.02 23.29
CA GLU A 212 -7.24 17.17 24.73
C GLU A 212 -8.36 16.60 25.60
N LEU A 213 -9.62 16.79 25.21
CA LEU A 213 -10.75 16.20 25.92
C LEU A 213 -10.78 14.69 25.75
N GLN A 214 -10.57 14.17 24.55
CA GLN A 214 -10.50 12.74 24.29
C GLN A 214 -9.40 12.07 25.13
N ASP A 215 -8.20 12.64 25.16
CA ASP A 215 -7.07 12.14 25.95
C ASP A 215 -7.34 12.19 27.45
N LYS A 216 -7.92 13.30 27.94
CA LYS A 216 -8.34 13.43 29.34
C LYS A 216 -9.37 12.38 29.73
N ILE A 217 -10.29 12.02 28.83
CA ILE A 217 -11.29 10.98 29.09
C ILE A 217 -10.67 9.59 29.02
N ARG A 218 -9.84 9.27 28.01
CA ARG A 218 -9.11 8.00 27.92
C ARG A 218 -8.24 7.76 29.16
N ALA A 219 -7.57 8.80 29.65
CA ALA A 219 -6.75 8.74 30.85
C ALA A 219 -7.54 8.38 32.14
N LYS A 220 -8.85 8.63 32.18
CA LYS A 220 -9.72 8.19 33.30
C LYS A 220 -10.07 6.71 33.25
N TRP A 221 -9.91 6.07 32.08
CA TRP A 221 -10.30 4.69 31.82
C TRP A 221 -9.11 3.81 31.43
N LYS A 222 -7.90 4.13 31.92
CA LYS A 222 -6.67 3.35 31.64
C LYS A 222 -6.73 1.88 32.05
N GLU A 223 -7.70 1.48 32.86
CA GLU A 223 -7.88 0.07 33.23
C GLU A 223 -8.68 -0.71 32.18
N LEU A 224 -9.34 -0.01 31.23
CA LEU A 224 -10.11 -0.62 30.15
C LEU A 224 -9.38 -0.63 28.79
N PHE A 225 -8.26 0.07 28.68
CA PHE A 225 -7.45 0.23 27.46
C PHE A 225 -5.98 0.00 27.78
#